data_AF-A0A645DH17-F1
#
_entry.id   AF-A0A645DH17-F1
#
_cell.length_a   1.000
_cell.length_b   1.000
_cell.length_c   1.000
_cell.angle_alpha   90.00
_cell.angle_beta   90.00
_cell.angle_gamma   90.00
#
_symmetry.space_group_name_H-M   'P 1'
#
loop_
_entity.id
_entity.type
_entity.pdbx_description
1 polymer ?
#
loop_
_entity_poly.entity_id
_entity_poly.type
_entity_poly.pdbx_seq_one_letter_code
_entity_poly.pdbx_strand_id
1 'polypeptide(L)'
;MKLAVLGGGGVRAPFLIKTLATNARSLDIDEICLMDINEKKLNIFGQIAVEIGNRIDSDLNIYTTTDKVKALKDTDFIITTLRVGGDEGRYFDEKLAQKYDVLGQETTGVGGFAMALRSIPALKEYLDLAKKISKADVKVFNFTNPSGLVTQALINDGYTNVYGICDGPTSFVRQLAEIYL
;
A
#
# COMPACT_ATOMS: atom_id res chain seq x y z
N MET A 1 -16.74 9.41 3.34
CA MET A 1 -15.28 9.53 3.54
C MET A 1 -14.51 9.16 2.27
N LYS A 2 -13.36 9.80 2.02
CA LYS A 2 -12.45 9.47 0.91
C LYS A 2 -11.22 8.69 1.39
N LEU A 3 -10.94 7.56 0.74
CA LEU A 3 -9.77 6.71 0.97
C LEU A 3 -8.88 6.68 -0.27
N ALA A 4 -7.60 7.04 -0.13
CA ALA A 4 -6.60 6.93 -1.18
C ALA A 4 -5.74 5.68 -1.00
N VAL A 5 -5.55 4.90 -2.07
CA VAL A 5 -4.63 3.75 -2.12
C VAL A 5 -3.46 4.12 -3.02
N LEU A 6 -2.30 4.36 -2.42
CA LEU A 6 -1.05 4.61 -3.13
C LEU A 6 -0.40 3.27 -3.49
N GLY A 7 -0.14 3.02 -4.77
CA GLY A 7 0.22 1.70 -5.29
C GLY A 7 -0.99 0.86 -5.74
N GLY A 8 -2.06 1.53 -6.19
CA GLY A 8 -3.31 0.92 -6.65
C GLY A 8 -3.20 0.10 -7.94
N GLY A 9 -2.05 0.11 -8.62
CA GLY A 9 -1.73 -0.78 -9.75
C GLY A 9 -1.13 -2.12 -9.31
N GLY A 10 -1.03 -2.40 -8.01
CA GLY A 10 -0.55 -3.67 -7.51
C GLY A 10 -1.51 -4.83 -7.80
N VAL A 11 -0.96 -6.04 -7.99
CA VAL A 11 -1.75 -7.26 -8.26
C VAL A 11 -2.75 -7.60 -7.14
N ARG A 12 -2.54 -7.02 -5.94
CA ARG A 12 -3.39 -7.19 -4.75
C ARG A 12 -4.52 -6.17 -4.67
N ALA A 13 -4.53 -5.12 -5.51
CA ALA A 13 -5.59 -4.11 -5.49
C ALA A 13 -7.01 -4.68 -5.65
N PRO A 14 -7.27 -5.68 -6.52
CA PRO A 14 -8.57 -6.35 -6.59
C PRO A 14 -9.06 -6.93 -5.25
N PHE A 15 -8.17 -7.55 -4.46
CA PHE A 15 -8.52 -8.14 -3.18
C PHE A 15 -8.76 -7.07 -2.10
N LEU A 16 -7.97 -6.00 -2.13
CA LEU A 16 -8.16 -4.86 -1.24
C LEU A 16 -9.51 -4.19 -1.52
N ILE A 17 -9.80 -3.87 -2.79
CA ILE A 17 -11.07 -3.23 -3.16
C ILE A 17 -12.26 -4.14 -2.86
N LYS A 18 -12.17 -5.45 -3.12
CA LYS A 18 -13.23 -6.39 -2.70
C LYS A 18 -13.56 -6.22 -1.22
N THR A 19 -12.54 -6.19 -0.37
CA THR A 19 -12.72 -6.06 1.08
C THR A 19 -13.27 -4.69 1.47
N LEU A 20 -12.75 -3.61 0.89
CA LEU A 20 -13.21 -2.25 1.18
C LEU A 20 -14.65 -2.04 0.72
N ALA A 21 -15.01 -2.43 -0.50
CA ALA A 21 -16.36 -2.30 -1.04
C ALA A 21 -17.37 -3.11 -0.22
N THR A 22 -17.01 -4.32 0.23
CA THR A 22 -17.88 -5.15 1.08
C THR A 22 -18.23 -4.45 2.40
N ASN A 23 -17.33 -3.61 2.92
CA ASN A 23 -17.48 -2.95 4.22
C ASN A 23 -17.73 -1.44 4.13
N ALA A 24 -17.89 -0.88 2.91
CA ALA A 24 -17.88 0.55 2.67
C ALA A 24 -18.96 1.29 3.49
N ARG A 25 -20.19 0.77 3.48
CA ARG A 25 -21.33 1.34 4.24
C ARG A 25 -21.11 1.32 5.75
N SER A 26 -20.55 0.24 6.29
CA SER A 26 -20.27 0.15 7.74
C SER A 26 -19.11 1.03 8.18
N LEU A 27 -18.27 1.46 7.24
CA LEU A 27 -17.09 2.29 7.47
C LEU A 27 -17.29 3.73 6.99
N ASP A 28 -18.49 4.09 6.52
CA ASP A 28 -18.83 5.39 5.93
C ASP A 28 -17.88 5.84 4.79
N ILE A 29 -17.40 4.88 3.99
CA ILE A 29 -16.54 5.15 2.82
C ILE A 29 -17.44 5.46 1.61
N ASP A 30 -17.29 6.66 1.06
CA ASP A 30 -18.04 7.12 -0.12
C ASP A 30 -17.18 7.08 -1.40
N GLU A 31 -15.85 7.21 -1.23
CA GLU A 31 -14.92 7.36 -2.34
C GLU A 31 -13.63 6.58 -2.10
N ILE A 32 -13.19 5.81 -3.10
CA ILE A 32 -11.89 5.14 -3.12
C ILE A 32 -11.11 5.53 -4.37
N CYS A 33 -9.92 6.11 -4.16
CA CYS A 33 -9.00 6.47 -5.23
C CYS A 33 -7.83 5.49 -5.30
N LEU A 34 -7.69 4.76 -6.41
CA LEU A 34 -6.52 3.94 -6.70
C LEU A 34 -5.48 4.76 -7.47
N MET A 35 -4.35 5.04 -6.84
CA MET A 35 -3.28 5.82 -7.46
C MET A 35 -2.04 4.96 -7.73
N ASP A 36 -1.49 5.05 -8.94
CA ASP A 36 -0.21 4.45 -9.28
C ASP A 36 0.51 5.29 -10.34
N ILE A 37 1.84 5.26 -10.33
CA ILE A 37 2.66 5.92 -11.37
C ILE A 37 2.76 5.05 -12.63
N ASN A 38 2.49 3.75 -12.52
CA ASN A 38 2.53 2.82 -13.63
C ASN A 38 1.13 2.70 -14.25
N GLU A 39 0.88 3.54 -15.27
CA GLU A 39 -0.40 3.58 -15.98
C GLU A 39 -0.80 2.22 -16.56
N LYS A 40 0.15 1.44 -17.09
CA LYS A 40 -0.14 0.11 -17.63
C LYS A 40 -0.67 -0.85 -16.56
N LYS A 41 -0.03 -0.89 -15.39
CA LYS A 41 -0.48 -1.71 -14.25
C LYS A 41 -1.82 -1.21 -13.72
N LEU A 42 -2.03 0.10 -13.67
CA LEU A 42 -3.28 0.72 -13.23
C LEU A 42 -4.45 0.40 -14.20
N ASN A 43 -4.20 0.43 -15.50
CA ASN A 43 -5.18 0.06 -16.53
C ASN A 43 -5.57 -1.42 -16.49
N ILE A 44 -4.68 -2.29 -15.98
CA ILE A 44 -4.97 -3.72 -15.81
C ILE A 44 -5.59 -3.96 -14.44
N PHE A 45 -4.81 -3.84 -13.37
CA PHE A 45 -5.22 -4.24 -12.03
C PHE A 45 -6.15 -3.22 -11.37
N GLY A 46 -5.94 -1.92 -11.62
CA GLY A 46 -6.81 -0.87 -11.11
C GLY A 46 -8.21 -0.95 -11.70
N GLN A 47 -8.34 -1.16 -13.02
CA GLN A 47 -9.64 -1.31 -13.67
C GLN A 47 -10.36 -2.60 -13.24
N ILE A 48 -9.64 -3.72 -13.09
CA ILE A 48 -10.22 -4.94 -12.51
C ILE A 48 -10.75 -4.66 -11.09
N ALA A 49 -10.01 -3.91 -10.28
CA ALA A 49 -10.41 -3.57 -8.94
C ALA A 49 -11.65 -2.66 -8.91
N VAL A 50 -11.72 -1.65 -9.78
CA VAL A 50 -12.92 -0.79 -9.98
C VAL A 50 -14.14 -1.64 -10.35
N GLU A 51 -14.01 -2.53 -11.35
CA GLU A 51 -15.11 -3.39 -11.78
C GLU A 51 -15.61 -4.31 -10.66
N ILE A 52 -14.70 -4.88 -9.86
CA ILE A 52 -15.07 -5.69 -8.69
C ILE A 52 -15.83 -4.85 -7.67
N GLY A 53 -15.35 -3.64 -7.36
CA GLY A 53 -16.00 -2.78 -6.39
C GLY A 53 -17.40 -2.35 -6.82
N ASN A 54 -17.56 -1.93 -8.08
CA ASN A 54 -18.87 -1.54 -8.64
C ASN A 54 -19.89 -2.68 -8.63
N ARG A 55 -19.45 -3.94 -8.76
CA ARG A 55 -20.32 -5.12 -8.65
C ARG A 55 -20.76 -5.42 -7.21
N ILE A 56 -19.99 -4.98 -6.22
CA ILE A 56 -20.26 -5.20 -4.80
C ILE A 56 -21.14 -4.07 -4.25
N ASP A 57 -20.77 -2.82 -4.53
CA ASP A 57 -21.53 -1.63 -4.17
C ASP A 57 -21.47 -0.63 -5.32
N SER A 58 -22.57 -0.51 -6.07
CA SER A 58 -22.66 0.39 -7.22
C SER A 58 -22.73 1.86 -6.84
N ASP A 59 -23.02 2.17 -5.57
CA ASP A 59 -23.12 3.54 -5.06
C ASP A 59 -21.75 4.07 -4.61
N LEU A 60 -20.76 3.18 -4.41
CA LEU A 60 -19.40 3.53 -4.01
C LEU A 60 -18.62 4.12 -5.19
N ASN A 61 -18.10 5.34 -5.04
CA ASN A 61 -17.31 5.97 -6.08
C ASN A 61 -15.86 5.43 -6.07
N ILE A 62 -15.49 4.62 -7.07
CA ILE A 62 -14.13 4.07 -7.21
C ILE A 62 -13.53 4.53 -8.53
N TYR A 63 -12.34 5.12 -8.48
CA TYR A 63 -11.64 5.53 -9.69
C TYR A 63 -10.12 5.40 -9.57
N THR A 64 -9.47 5.40 -10.72
CA THR A 64 -8.01 5.35 -10.84
C THR A 64 -7.43 6.70 -11.23
N THR A 65 -6.20 7.00 -10.82
CA THR A 65 -5.45 8.16 -11.32
C THR A 65 -3.94 7.96 -11.24
N THR A 66 -3.19 8.65 -12.10
CA THR A 66 -1.74 8.79 -11.99
C THR A 66 -1.34 10.10 -11.28
N ASP A 67 -2.31 10.96 -10.97
CA ASP A 67 -2.08 12.26 -10.32
C ASP A 67 -2.15 12.13 -8.79
N LYS A 68 -0.98 12.30 -8.15
CA LYS A 68 -0.85 12.28 -6.68
C LYS A 68 -1.64 13.39 -5.98
N VAL A 69 -1.80 14.57 -6.60
CA VAL A 69 -2.59 15.67 -6.02
C VAL A 69 -4.06 15.28 -6.01
N LYS A 70 -4.59 14.77 -7.12
CA LYS A 70 -5.97 14.29 -7.19
C LYS A 70 -6.24 13.17 -6.18
N ALA A 71 -5.30 12.25 -6.03
CA ALA A 71 -5.42 11.14 -5.10
C ALA A 71 -5.48 11.62 -3.63
N LEU A 72 -4.59 12.52 -3.24
CA LEU A 72 -4.42 12.92 -1.83
C LEU A 72 -5.30 14.07 -1.37
N LYS A 73 -5.77 14.92 -2.30
CA LYS A 73 -6.59 16.08 -1.95
C LYS A 73 -7.86 15.66 -1.20
N ASP A 74 -8.12 16.33 -0.08
CA ASP A 74 -9.30 16.14 0.80
C ASP A 74 -9.51 14.70 1.32
N THR A 75 -8.45 13.90 1.33
CA THR A 75 -8.49 12.49 1.76
C THR A 75 -8.54 12.35 3.29
N ASP A 76 -9.36 11.40 3.76
CA ASP A 76 -9.48 11.03 5.18
C ASP A 76 -8.51 9.91 5.58
N PHE A 77 -8.26 8.95 4.67
CA PHE A 77 -7.40 7.79 4.92
C PHE A 77 -6.50 7.48 3.73
N ILE A 78 -5.25 7.11 4.01
CA ILE A 78 -4.26 6.69 3.02
C ILE A 78 -3.85 5.26 3.32
N ILE A 79 -3.94 4.37 2.34
CA ILE A 79 -3.33 3.04 2.35
C ILE A 79 -2.13 3.07 1.40
N THR A 80 -0.98 2.56 1.84
CA THR A 80 0.21 2.49 1.00
C THR A 80 0.59 1.04 0.70
N THR A 81 0.73 0.71 -0.57
CA THR A 81 1.11 -0.63 -1.08
C THR A 81 2.20 -0.52 -2.14
N LEU A 82 3.14 0.42 -1.97
CA LEU A 82 4.14 0.74 -2.99
C LEU A 82 5.16 -0.41 -3.11
N ARG A 83 5.71 -0.57 -4.32
CA ARG A 83 6.91 -1.36 -4.58
C ARG A 83 7.89 -0.54 -5.40
N VAL A 84 8.71 0.27 -4.72
CA VAL A 84 9.67 1.14 -5.39
C VAL A 84 10.78 0.29 -6.04
N GLY A 85 10.96 0.46 -7.35
CA GLY A 85 11.82 -0.40 -8.17
C GLY A 85 11.11 -1.63 -8.77
N GLY A 86 9.82 -1.84 -8.45
CA GLY A 86 9.05 -2.95 -9.01
C GLY A 86 9.64 -4.33 -8.68
N ASP A 87 9.23 -5.32 -9.47
CA ASP A 87 9.68 -6.70 -9.30
C ASP A 87 11.14 -6.88 -9.75
N GLU A 88 11.60 -6.04 -10.69
CA GLU A 88 13.00 -5.99 -11.15
C GLU A 88 13.95 -5.54 -10.03
N GLY A 89 13.57 -4.50 -9.27
CA GLY A 89 14.34 -4.04 -8.12
C GLY A 89 14.43 -5.11 -7.02
N ARG A 90 13.32 -5.81 -6.75
CA ARG A 90 13.32 -6.96 -5.83
C ARG A 90 14.26 -8.07 -6.32
N TYR A 91 14.14 -8.44 -7.60
CA TYR A 91 14.99 -9.46 -8.22
C TYR A 91 16.47 -9.09 -8.10
N PHE A 92 16.81 -7.83 -8.37
CA PHE A 92 18.17 -7.33 -8.21
C PHE A 92 18.66 -7.46 -6.77
N ASP A 93 17.88 -7.02 -5.80
CA ASP A 93 18.23 -7.08 -4.36
C ASP A 93 18.52 -8.52 -3.92
N GLU A 94 17.64 -9.46 -4.28
CA GLU A 94 17.76 -10.87 -3.92
C GLU A 94 18.96 -11.52 -4.62
N LYS A 95 19.20 -11.22 -5.90
CA LYS A 95 20.33 -11.77 -6.67
C LYS A 95 21.68 -11.20 -6.26
N LEU A 96 21.73 -9.92 -5.95
CA LEU A 96 22.95 -9.28 -5.46
C LEU A 96 23.38 -9.90 -4.14
N ALA A 97 22.45 -10.09 -3.19
CA ALA A 97 22.72 -10.78 -1.94
C ALA A 97 23.29 -12.19 -2.18
N GLN A 98 22.66 -12.97 -3.06
CA GLN A 98 23.13 -14.33 -3.40
C GLN A 98 24.55 -14.34 -3.99
N LYS A 99 24.95 -13.31 -4.76
CA LYS A 99 26.30 -13.21 -5.33
C LYS A 99 27.40 -13.09 -4.25
N TYR A 100 27.05 -12.63 -3.06
CA TYR A 100 27.97 -12.51 -1.91
C TYR A 100 27.70 -13.59 -0.85
N ASP A 101 27.05 -14.69 -1.22
CA ASP A 101 26.73 -15.81 -0.33
C ASP A 101 25.93 -15.40 0.93
N VAL A 102 25.12 -14.33 0.81
CA VAL A 102 24.19 -13.89 1.85
C VAL A 102 22.74 -14.08 1.42
N LEU A 103 21.83 -14.18 2.39
CA LEU A 103 20.41 -14.40 2.15
C LEU A 103 19.81 -13.29 1.28
N GLY A 104 19.33 -13.67 0.09
CA GLY A 104 18.48 -12.84 -0.75
C GLY A 104 17.02 -12.98 -0.35
N GLN A 105 16.48 -11.97 0.33
CA GLN A 105 15.07 -11.93 0.73
C GLN A 105 14.56 -10.47 0.69
N GLU A 106 13.28 -10.30 0.32
CA GLU A 106 12.64 -9.00 0.06
C GLU A 106 12.68 -7.99 1.23
N THR A 107 12.50 -8.46 2.46
CA THR A 107 12.23 -7.64 3.66
C THR A 107 13.26 -7.80 4.77
N THR A 108 14.23 -8.69 4.61
CA THR A 108 15.20 -9.11 5.62
C THR A 108 16.60 -9.08 5.02
N GLY A 109 17.61 -8.82 5.86
CA GLY A 109 19.00 -8.74 5.41
C GLY A 109 19.23 -7.58 4.44
N VAL A 110 20.20 -7.75 3.54
CA VAL A 110 20.63 -6.71 2.59
C VAL A 110 19.50 -6.32 1.64
N GLY A 111 18.68 -7.28 1.19
CA GLY A 111 17.55 -6.99 0.30
C GLY A 111 16.47 -6.15 0.97
N GLY A 112 16.09 -6.51 2.20
CA GLY A 112 15.19 -5.69 3.01
C GLY A 112 15.69 -4.26 3.23
N PHE A 113 16.96 -4.11 3.55
CA PHE A 113 17.57 -2.80 3.73
C PHE A 113 17.57 -1.97 2.43
N ALA A 114 17.94 -2.58 1.30
CA ALA A 114 17.91 -1.92 -0.01
C ALA A 114 16.50 -1.49 -0.41
N MET A 115 15.48 -2.33 -0.17
CA MET A 115 14.08 -1.97 -0.38
C MET A 115 13.65 -0.78 0.48
N ALA A 116 14.06 -0.74 1.75
CA ALA A 116 13.75 0.37 2.65
C ALA A 116 14.38 1.69 2.18
N LEU A 117 15.64 1.66 1.73
CA LEU A 117 16.33 2.84 1.18
C LEU A 117 15.59 3.45 -0.02
N ARG A 118 14.90 2.63 -0.82
CA ARG A 118 14.07 3.13 -1.93
C ARG A 118 12.67 3.57 -1.47
N SER A 119 12.08 2.86 -0.52
CA SER A 119 10.67 3.04 -0.15
C SER A 119 10.45 4.22 0.80
N ILE A 120 11.37 4.45 1.74
CA ILE A 120 11.25 5.55 2.72
C ILE A 120 11.20 6.92 2.02
N PRO A 121 12.13 7.28 1.11
CA PRO A 121 12.09 8.59 0.45
C PRO A 121 10.82 8.79 -0.39
N ALA A 122 10.38 7.75 -1.11
CA ALA A 122 9.18 7.82 -1.92
C ALA A 122 7.93 8.07 -1.07
N LEU A 123 7.79 7.37 0.07
CA LEU A 123 6.67 7.59 0.98
C LEU A 123 6.70 8.98 1.61
N LYS A 124 7.87 9.48 2.01
CA LYS A 124 8.00 10.84 2.54
C LYS A 124 7.46 11.88 1.56
N GLU A 125 7.75 11.73 0.27
CA GLU A 125 7.21 12.64 -0.76
C GLU A 125 5.68 12.67 -0.78
N TYR A 126 5.03 11.51 -0.71
CA TYR A 126 3.56 11.45 -0.65
C TYR A 126 3.02 12.00 0.66
N LEU A 127 3.66 11.71 1.79
CA LEU A 127 3.17 12.16 3.10
C LEU A 127 3.40 13.65 3.34
N ASP A 128 4.48 14.22 2.80
CA ASP A 128 4.71 15.68 2.81
C ASP A 128 3.71 16.42 1.96
N LEU A 129 3.28 15.82 0.85
CA LEU A 129 2.17 16.36 0.07
C LEU A 129 0.84 16.22 0.82
N ALA A 130 0.56 15.03 1.39
CA ALA A 130 -0.66 14.78 2.15
C ALA A 130 -0.83 15.75 3.33
N LYS A 131 0.24 16.05 4.07
CA LYS A 131 0.26 17.07 5.14
C LYS A 131 -0.28 18.44 4.69
N LYS A 132 -0.16 18.78 3.40
CA LYS A 132 -0.57 20.08 2.84
C LYS A 132 -1.97 20.08 2.25
N ILE A 133 -2.44 18.94 1.72
CA ILE A 133 -3.64 18.90 0.87
C ILE A 133 -4.70 17.88 1.29
N SER A 134 -4.38 16.96 2.19
CA SER A 134 -5.34 16.03 2.79
C SER A 134 -6.01 16.69 4.01
N LYS A 135 -6.97 16.00 4.62
CA LYS A 135 -7.61 16.51 5.84
C LYS A 135 -6.64 16.51 7.03
N ALA A 136 -6.88 17.40 7.99
CA ALA A 136 -5.99 17.64 9.14
C ALA A 136 -5.65 16.36 9.93
N ASP A 137 -6.61 15.44 10.06
CA ASP A 137 -6.46 14.19 10.83
C ASP A 137 -6.28 12.93 9.96
N VAL A 138 -5.80 13.10 8.72
CA VAL A 138 -5.60 11.97 7.79
C VAL A 138 -4.80 10.85 8.46
N LYS A 139 -5.28 9.60 8.34
CA LYS A 139 -4.56 8.43 8.89
C LYS A 139 -3.91 7.64 7.77
N VAL A 140 -2.69 7.17 8.01
CA VAL A 140 -1.90 6.41 7.04
C VAL A 140 -1.75 4.98 7.53
N PHE A 141 -2.29 4.02 6.78
CA PHE A 141 -2.05 2.59 6.98
C PHE A 141 -0.98 2.10 6.00
N ASN A 142 0.20 1.85 6.52
CA ASN A 142 1.36 1.44 5.75
C ASN A 142 1.41 -0.09 5.58
N PHE A 143 1.20 -0.56 4.35
CA PHE A 143 1.48 -1.94 3.93
C PHE A 143 2.73 -2.02 3.05
N THR A 144 3.40 -0.89 2.80
CA THR A 144 4.65 -0.86 2.03
C THR A 144 5.77 -1.46 2.88
N ASN A 145 6.43 -2.45 2.32
CA ASN A 145 7.50 -3.16 2.99
C ASN A 145 8.87 -2.44 2.88
N PRO A 146 9.83 -2.75 3.78
CA PRO A 146 9.65 -3.52 5.02
C PRO A 146 8.86 -2.72 6.06
N SER A 147 7.66 -3.19 6.41
CA SER A 147 6.63 -2.37 7.08
C SER A 147 7.14 -1.76 8.39
N GLY A 148 7.82 -2.56 9.22
CA GLY A 148 8.38 -2.08 10.49
C GLY A 148 9.46 -1.01 10.31
N LEU A 149 10.44 -1.22 9.42
CA LEU A 149 11.54 -0.27 9.20
C LEU A 149 11.05 1.03 8.56
N VAL A 150 10.13 0.92 7.58
CA VAL A 150 9.50 2.06 6.92
C VAL A 150 8.68 2.88 7.92
N THR A 151 7.82 2.23 8.69
CA THR A 151 7.00 2.90 9.71
C THR A 151 7.87 3.55 10.79
N GLN A 152 8.93 2.89 11.26
CA GLN A 152 9.86 3.46 12.23
C GLN A 152 10.55 4.71 11.69
N ALA A 153 11.03 4.68 10.43
CA ALA A 153 11.68 5.82 9.82
C ALA A 153 10.74 7.03 9.71
N LEU A 154 9.48 6.79 9.31
CA LEU A 154 8.46 7.85 9.25
C LEU A 154 8.14 8.39 10.66
N ILE A 155 7.99 7.54 11.67
CA ILE A 155 7.76 8.03 13.05
C ILE A 155 8.95 8.89 13.53
N ASN A 156 10.19 8.47 13.27
CA ASN A 156 11.39 9.22 13.61
C ASN A 156 11.46 10.59 12.89
N ASP A 157 10.91 10.68 11.68
CA ASP A 157 10.77 11.92 10.91
C ASP A 157 9.57 12.79 11.35
N GLY A 158 8.89 12.43 12.44
CA GLY A 158 7.83 13.21 13.06
C GLY A 158 6.44 13.00 12.49
N TYR A 159 6.21 11.95 11.68
CA TYR A 159 4.86 11.57 11.27
C TYR A 159 4.18 10.78 12.41
N THR A 160 3.15 11.38 13.03
CA THR A 160 2.45 10.80 14.20
C THR A 160 1.17 10.03 13.84
N ASN A 161 0.81 10.01 12.56
CA ASN A 161 -0.44 9.46 12.02
C ASN A 161 -0.22 8.24 11.12
N VAL A 162 0.89 7.53 11.28
CA VAL A 162 1.29 6.37 10.46
C VAL A 162 1.24 5.07 11.26
N TYR A 163 0.55 4.07 10.72
CA TYR A 163 0.35 2.76 11.34
C TYR A 163 0.85 1.67 10.38
N GLY A 164 1.88 0.94 10.78
CA GLY A 164 2.41 -0.19 10.02
C GLY A 164 1.54 -1.43 10.19
N ILE A 165 1.13 -2.05 9.09
CA ILE A 165 0.32 -3.26 9.07
C ILE A 165 1.08 -4.38 8.37
N CYS A 166 0.95 -5.60 8.88
CA CYS A 166 1.49 -6.83 8.31
C CYS A 166 0.44 -7.94 8.35
N ASP A 167 0.36 -8.73 7.28
CA ASP A 167 -0.53 -9.88 7.13
C ASP A 167 0.06 -11.19 7.66
N GLY A 168 1.37 -11.23 7.92
CA GLY A 168 2.09 -12.39 8.44
C GLY A 168 1.49 -12.96 9.73
N PRO A 169 1.28 -12.15 10.79
CA PRO A 169 0.70 -12.64 12.05
C PRO A 169 -0.71 -13.22 11.88
N THR A 170 -1.60 -12.53 11.16
CA THR A 170 -2.97 -13.01 10.92
C THR A 170 -2.98 -14.30 10.11
N SER A 171 -2.08 -14.43 9.13
CA SER A 171 -1.93 -15.65 8.33
C SER A 171 -1.43 -16.81 9.18
N PHE A 172 -0.46 -16.57 10.06
CA PHE A 172 0.07 -17.59 10.97
C PHE A 172 -0.99 -18.12 11.94
N VAL A 173 -1.81 -17.24 12.52
CA VAL A 173 -2.92 -17.66 13.42
C VAL A 173 -3.91 -18.58 12.68
N ARG A 174 -4.24 -18.27 11.42
CA ARG A 174 -5.13 -19.12 10.61
C ARG A 174 -4.52 -20.48 10.31
N GLN A 175 -3.26 -20.51 9.89
CA GLN A 175 -2.53 -21.76 9.63
C GLN A 175 -2.41 -22.61 10.89
N LEU A 176 -2.19 -21.99 12.05
CA LEU A 176 -2.12 -22.73 13.32
C LEU A 176 -3.47 -23.36 13.65
N ALA A 177 -4.59 -22.66 13.44
CA ALA A 177 -5.92 -23.22 13.67
C ALA A 177 -6.21 -24.45 12.80
N GLU A 178 -5.74 -24.46 11.54
CA GLU A 178 -5.89 -25.59 10.61
C GLU A 178 -5.12 -26.85 11.04
N ILE A 179 -4.09 -26.73 11.88
CA ILE A 179 -3.36 -27.89 12.41
C ILE A 179 -4.17 -28.62 13.49
N TYR A 180 -5.07 -27.91 14.17
CA TYR A 180 -5.85 -28.44 15.31
C TYR A 180 -7.33 -28.70 14.99
N LEU A 181 -7.77 -28.46 13.75
CA LEU A 181 -9.12 -28.74 13.23
C LEU A 181 -9.09 -29.94 12.28
#